data_AF-A0A838RS26-F1
#
_entry.id   AF-A0A838RS26-F1
#
_cell.length_a   1.000
_cell.length_b   1.000
_cell.length_c   1.000
_cell.angle_alpha   90.00
_cell.angle_beta   90.00
_cell.angle_gamma   90.00
#
_symmetry.space_group_name_H-M   'P 1'
#
loop_
_entity.id
_entity.type
_entity.pdbx_description
1 polymer ?
#
loop_
_entity_poly.entity_id
_entity_poly.type
_entity_poly.pdbx_seq_one_letter_code
_entity_poly.pdbx_strand_id
1 'polypeptide(L)'
;GYFLTDSILNVVHLLIGIILVIAGRKSEGAAAGAMKIFGIVYLVLFLNGLVTPDALLGFVAQNEHDTWLHLFLGIVLLIAGFTAKGNDAMTMDRASM
;
A
#
# COMPACT_ATOMS: atom_id res chain seq x y z
N GLY A 1 23.43 -11.00 -4.68
CA GLY A 1 22.18 -10.61 -5.37
C GLY A 1 22.04 -9.10 -5.27
N TYR A 2 21.42 -8.45 -6.26
CA TYR A 2 21.26 -6.99 -6.36
C TYR A 2 20.35 -6.35 -5.28
N PHE A 3 19.92 -7.15 -4.30
CA PHE A 3 19.14 -6.73 -3.15
C PHE A 3 19.81 -7.32 -1.90
N LEU A 4 20.73 -6.57 -1.30
CA LEU A 4 21.13 -6.76 0.10
C LEU A 4 20.08 -6.06 0.96
N THR A 5 18.82 -6.51 0.89
CA THR A 5 17.73 -6.01 1.75
C THR A 5 17.66 -6.84 3.02
N ASP A 6 17.25 -6.21 4.13
CA ASP A 6 16.91 -6.92 5.35
C ASP A 6 15.80 -7.93 5.02
N SER A 7 16.02 -9.21 5.33
CA SER A 7 15.05 -10.28 5.06
C SER A 7 13.69 -9.97 5.71
N ILE A 8 13.68 -9.19 6.79
CA ILE A 8 12.48 -8.74 7.49
C ILE A 8 11.60 -7.86 6.61
N LEU A 9 12.16 -6.89 5.88
CA LEU A 9 11.38 -5.98 5.05
C LEU A 9 10.73 -6.70 3.87
N ASN A 10 11.43 -7.64 3.23
CA ASN A 10 10.84 -8.45 2.16
C ASN A 10 9.63 -9.25 2.66
N VAL A 11 9.73 -9.83 3.86
CA VAL A 11 8.61 -10.54 4.50
C VAL A 11 7.43 -9.60 4.75
N VAL A 12 7.68 -8.38 5.26
CA VAL A 12 6.62 -7.38 5.50
C VAL A 12 5.89 -7.03 4.19
N HIS A 13 6.62 -6.80 3.10
CA HIS A 13 6.00 -6.52 1.79
C HIS A 13 5.12 -7.68 1.30
N LEU A 14 5.60 -8.92 1.45
CA LEU A 14 4.82 -10.11 1.09
C LEU A 14 3.56 -10.24 1.94
N LEU A 15 3.64 -10.00 3.25
CA LEU A 15 2.49 -10.04 4.14
C LEU A 15 1.43 -9.00 3.76
N ILE A 16 1.86 -7.77 3.43
CA ILE A 16 0.95 -6.71 2.98
C ILE A 16 0.30 -7.10 1.64
N GLY A 17 1.06 -7.68 0.71
CA GLY A 17 0.51 -8.23 -0.53
C GLY A 17 -0.57 -9.28 -0.29
N ILE A 18 -0.35 -10.22 0.64
CA ILE A 18 -1.34 -11.22 1.04
C ILE A 18 -2.59 -10.57 1.63
N ILE A 19 -2.43 -9.58 2.52
CA ILE A 19 -3.55 -8.84 3.12
C ILE A 19 -4.39 -8.16 2.03
N LEU A 20 -3.75 -7.52 1.05
CA LEU A 20 -4.44 -6.87 -0.07
C LEU A 20 -5.19 -7.87 -0.95
N VAL A 21 -4.63 -9.04 -1.22
CA VAL A 21 -5.32 -10.12 -1.95
C VAL A 21 -6.53 -10.62 -1.16
N ILE A 22 -6.38 -10.84 0.14
CA ILE A 22 -7.50 -11.26 1.01
C ILE A 22 -8.58 -10.18 1.07
N ALA A 23 -8.21 -8.91 1.17
CA ALA A 23 -9.15 -7.78 1.15
C ALA A 23 -9.91 -7.71 -0.19
N GLY A 24 -9.19 -7.90 -1.31
CA GLY A 24 -9.75 -8.03 -2.66
C GLY A 24 -10.80 -9.14 -2.80
N ARG A 25 -10.64 -10.24 -2.06
CA ARG A 25 -11.59 -11.36 -2.07
C ARG A 25 -12.86 -11.13 -1.26
N LYS A 26 -12.91 -10.12 -0.38
CA LYS A 26 -14.07 -9.87 0.50
C LYS A 26 -15.13 -8.98 -0.15
N SER A 27 -14.76 -7.81 -0.65
CA SER A 27 -15.65 -6.92 -1.41
C SER A 27 -14.86 -5.80 -2.08
N GLU A 28 -15.38 -5.25 -3.16
CA GLU A 28 -14.75 -4.13 -3.89
C GLU A 28 -14.55 -2.90 -3.00
N GLY A 29 -15.54 -2.57 -2.16
CA GLY A 29 -15.44 -1.45 -1.21
C GLY A 29 -14.39 -1.65 -0.12
N ALA A 30 -14.27 -2.87 0.43
CA ALA A 30 -13.25 -3.18 1.44
C ALA A 30 -11.84 -3.18 0.82
N ALA A 31 -11.71 -3.67 -0.41
CA ALA A 31 -10.46 -3.64 -1.16
C ALA A 31 -10.01 -2.20 -1.46
N ALA A 32 -10.93 -1.35 -1.96
CA ALA A 32 -10.65 0.05 -2.24
C ALA A 32 -10.22 0.82 -0.99
N GLY A 33 -10.90 0.60 0.15
CA GLY A 33 -10.52 1.20 1.43
C GLY A 33 -9.13 0.76 1.90
N ALA A 34 -8.84 -0.54 1.84
CA ALA A 34 -7.53 -1.07 2.21
C ALA A 34 -6.41 -0.53 1.31
N MET A 35 -6.61 -0.49 -0.01
CA MET A 35 -5.65 0.06 -0.97
C MET A 35 -5.32 1.53 -0.68
N LYS A 36 -6.31 2.36 -0.33
CA LYS A 36 -6.08 3.76 0.07
C LYS A 36 -5.25 3.86 1.35
N ILE A 37 -5.60 3.09 2.38
CA ILE A 37 -4.90 3.11 3.67
C ILE A 37 -3.44 2.67 3.47
N PHE A 38 -3.22 1.52 2.86
CA PHE A 38 -1.86 1.02 2.62
C PHE A 38 -1.08 1.93 1.67
N GLY A 39 -1.72 2.50 0.65
CA GLY A 39 -1.09 3.46 -0.23
C GLY A 39 -0.55 4.70 0.50
N ILE A 40 -1.33 5.27 1.43
CA ILE A 40 -0.88 6.39 2.29
C ILE A 40 0.27 5.95 3.19
N VAL A 41 0.17 4.78 3.83
CA VAL A 41 1.23 4.23 4.69
C VAL A 41 2.53 4.09 3.92
N TYR A 42 2.50 3.54 2.71
CA TYR A 42 3.67 3.39 1.86
C TYR A 42 4.30 4.74 1.48
N LEU A 43 3.51 5.78 1.21
CA LEU A 43 4.07 7.12 0.98
C LEU A 43 4.73 7.73 2.22
N VAL A 44 4.17 7.50 3.41
CA VAL A 44 4.80 7.94 4.68
C VAL A 44 6.13 7.22 4.89
N LEU A 45 6.21 5.92 4.60
CA LEU A 45 7.45 5.15 4.70
C LEU A 45 8.50 5.61 3.68
N PHE A 46 8.08 5.97 2.46
CA PHE A 46 8.97 6.59 1.48
C PHE A 46 9.57 7.91 2.02
N LEU A 47 8.73 8.81 2.54
CA LEU A 47 9.19 10.07 3.12
C LEU A 47 10.15 9.83 4.30
N ASN A 48 9.89 8.82 5.12
CA ASN A 48 10.82 8.42 6.17
C ASN A 48 12.16 7.92 5.58
N GLY A 49 12.14 7.07 4.55
CA GLY A 49 13.35 6.60 3.88
C GLY A 49 14.21 7.70 3.25
N LEU A 50 13.61 8.83 2.84
CA LEU A 50 14.38 10.00 2.40
C LEU A 50 15.12 10.71 3.54
N VAL A 51 14.59 10.65 4.76
CA VAL A 51 15.17 11.29 5.95
C VAL A 51 16.13 10.34 6.68
N THR A 52 15.80 9.05 6.73
CA THR A 52 16.54 8.00 7.42
C THR A 52 16.84 6.83 6.47
N PRO A 53 17.75 7.01 5.49
CA PRO A 53 17.98 6.05 4.41
C PRO A 53 18.49 4.69 4.85
N ASP A 54 19.14 4.60 6.01
CA ASP A 54 19.70 3.35 6.53
C ASP A 54 18.79 2.65 7.56
N ALA A 55 17.73 3.33 8.02
CA ALA A 55 16.85 2.82 9.06
C ALA A 55 15.38 3.25 8.86
N LEU A 56 14.49 2.29 8.66
CA LEU A 56 13.05 2.52 8.60
C LEU A 56 12.52 2.79 9.99
N LEU A 57 11.95 3.99 10.17
CA LEU A 57 11.45 4.53 11.43
C LEU A 57 12.46 4.46 12.59
N GLY A 58 13.75 4.28 12.30
CA GLY A 58 14.82 4.10 13.29
C GLY A 58 14.95 2.70 13.89
N PHE A 59 14.19 1.70 13.43
CA PHE A 59 14.16 0.36 14.05
C PHE A 59 14.65 -0.77 13.14
N VAL A 60 14.43 -0.68 11.83
CA VAL A 60 14.70 -1.76 10.88
C VAL A 60 15.68 -1.27 9.84
N ALA A 61 16.74 -2.03 9.56
CA ALA A 61 17.68 -1.67 8.51
C ALA A 61 16.94 -1.65 7.16
N GLN A 62 17.05 -0.56 6.42
CA GLN A 62 16.51 -0.44 5.08
C GLN A 62 17.60 0.03 4.11
N ASN A 63 17.38 -0.14 2.82
CA ASN A 63 18.25 0.45 1.81
C ASN A 63 17.48 1.36 0.86
N GLU A 64 18.22 2.06 0.00
CA GLU A 64 17.64 3.00 -0.95
C GLU A 64 16.61 2.34 -1.90
N HIS A 65 16.84 1.09 -2.31
CA HIS A 65 15.90 0.37 -3.18
C HIS A 65 14.56 0.15 -2.49
N ASP A 66 14.56 -0.12 -1.17
CA ASP A 66 13.33 -0.23 -0.39
C ASP A 66 12.58 1.10 -0.40
N THR A 67 13.24 2.23 -0.18
CA THR A 67 12.62 3.56 -0.25
C THR A 67 11.89 3.77 -1.57
N TRP A 68 12.54 3.48 -2.70
CA TRP A 68 11.90 3.59 -4.02
C TRP A 68 10.75 2.59 -4.22
N LEU A 69 10.85 1.39 -3.68
CA LEU A 69 9.76 0.41 -3.69
C LEU A 69 8.53 0.95 -2.95
N HIS A 70 8.72 1.59 -1.78
CA HIS A 70 7.62 2.20 -1.03
C HIS A 70 6.92 3.29 -1.84
N LEU A 71 7.66 4.12 -2.58
CA LEU A 71 7.07 5.14 -3.46
C LEU A 71 6.21 4.49 -4.55
N PHE A 72 6.77 3.51 -5.26
CA PHE A 72 6.06 2.85 -6.36
C PHE A 72 4.78 2.15 -5.88
N LEU A 73 4.86 1.41 -4.77
CA LEU A 73 3.69 0.73 -4.18
C LEU A 73 2.65 1.73 -3.69
N GLY A 74 3.08 2.82 -3.04
CA GLY A 74 2.17 3.87 -2.57
C GLY A 74 1.34 4.46 -3.71
N ILE A 75 1.99 4.79 -4.83
CA ILE A 75 1.31 5.32 -6.03
C ILE A 75 0.34 4.31 -6.61
N VAL A 76 0.78 3.07 -6.86
CA VAL A 76 -0.05 2.02 -7.47
C VAL A 76 -1.29 1.73 -6.62
N LEU A 77 -1.12 1.63 -5.30
CA LEU A 77 -2.21 1.36 -4.37
C LEU A 77 -3.21 2.51 -4.28
N LEU A 78 -2.74 3.76 -4.29
CA LEU A 78 -3.66 4.91 -4.30
C LEU A 78 -4.43 4.99 -5.61
N ILE A 79 -3.76 4.86 -6.75
CA ILE A 79 -4.43 4.85 -8.05
C ILE A 79 -5.47 3.73 -8.08
N ALA A 80 -5.11 2.50 -7.72
CA ALA A 80 -6.03 1.36 -7.68
C ALA A 80 -7.19 1.61 -6.70
N GLY A 81 -6.93 2.12 -5.50
CA GLY A 81 -7.95 2.39 -4.48
C GLY A 81 -8.93 3.49 -4.86
N PHE A 82 -8.49 4.54 -5.56
CA PHE A 82 -9.36 5.63 -6.02
C PHE A 82 -10.07 5.31 -7.35
N THR A 83 -9.52 4.44 -8.18
CA THR A 83 -10.14 4.00 -9.44
C THR A 83 -11.03 2.76 -9.28
N ALA A 84 -10.86 2.01 -8.18
CA ALA A 84 -11.78 0.96 -7.80
C ALA A 84 -13.19 1.56 -7.71
N LYS A 85 -14.08 1.08 -8.59
CA LYS A 85 -15.42 1.60 -8.80
C LYS A 85 -16.22 1.47 -7.50
N GLY A 86 -16.18 2.52 -6.67
CA GLY A 86 -17.02 2.64 -5.50
C GLY A 86 -18.49 2.68 -5.93
N ASN A 87 -19.35 2.16 -5.07
CA ASN A 87 -20.80 2.01 -5.24
C ASN A 87 -21.59 3.32 -5.46
N ASP A 88 -21.19 4.21 -6.36
CA ASP A 88 -21.96 5.38 -6.78
C ASP A 88 -23.25 4.95 -7.53
N ALA A 89 -23.28 3.73 -8.06
CA ALA A 89 -24.48 3.15 -8.67
C ALA A 89 -25.56 2.77 -7.63
N MET A 90 -25.20 2.48 -6.38
CA MET A 90 -26.16 2.02 -5.36
C MET A 90 -26.86 3.18 -4.65
N THR A 91 -26.23 4.37 -4.61
CA THR A 91 -26.83 5.58 -4.05
C THR A 91 -27.86 6.20 -5.00
N MET A 92 -27.68 6.06 -6.32
CA MET A 92 -28.65 6.53 -7.31
C MET A 92 -29.92 5.64 -7.36
N ASP A 93 -29.81 4.33 -7.15
CA ASP A 93 -30.95 3.39 -7.15
C ASP A 93 -31.95 3.63 -6.00
N ARG A 94 -31.44 4.04 -4.82
CA ARG A 94 -32.29 4.32 -3.64
C ARG A 94 -32.92 5.70 -3.64
N ALA A 95 -32.43 6.62 -4.46
CA ALA A 95 -32.97 7.98 -4.56
C ALA A 95 -34.15 8.09 -5.56
N SER A 96 -34.44 7.01 -6.29
CA SER A 96 -35.51 6.92 -7.30
C SER A 96 -36.71 6.05 -6.88
N MET A 97 -36.78 5.60 -5.63
CA MET A 97 -37.92 4.84 -5.06
C MET A 97 -38.73 5.65 -4.07
#